data_AF-A0A3D2M9D4-F1
#
_entry.id   AF-A0A3D2M9D4-F1
#
_cell.length_a   1.000
_cell.length_b   1.000
_cell.length_c   1.000
_cell.angle_alpha   90.00
_cell.angle_beta   90.00
_cell.angle_gamma   90.00
#
_symmetry.space_group_name_H-M   'P 1'
#
loop_
_entity.id
_entity.type
_entity.pdbx_description
1 polymer ?
#
loop_
_entity_poly.entity_id
_entity_poly.type
_entity_poly.pdbx_seq_one_letter_code
_entity_poly.pdbx_strand_id
1 'polypeptide(L)'
;MASPTPCYHCGLPVPAGSAYHARVLDEQRALCCPGCQAVAEAIVQGGLESYYLHRSDASVNPGALPQALTEELALYDRKDVQQPFVRHEGKLAN
;
A
#
# COMPACT_ATOMS: atom_id res chain seq x y z
N MET A 1 3.96 -27.22 10.74
CA MET A 1 2.92 -26.23 10.41
C MET A 1 3.40 -25.48 9.18
N ALA A 2 2.59 -25.38 8.13
CA ALA A 2 2.99 -24.66 6.92
C ALA A 2 3.02 -23.16 7.19
N SER A 3 4.10 -22.48 6.80
CA SER A 3 4.17 -21.03 6.88
C SER A 3 3.20 -20.43 5.86
N PRO A 4 2.39 -19.43 6.24
CA PRO A 4 1.44 -18.80 5.33
C PRO A 4 2.17 -18.08 4.19
N THR A 5 1.62 -18.14 2.99
CA THR A 5 2.13 -17.38 1.83
C THR A 5 2.14 -15.89 2.17
N PRO A 6 3.25 -15.16 1.99
CA PRO A 6 3.28 -13.72 2.19
C PRO A 6 2.51 -13.00 1.09
N CYS A 7 1.77 -11.96 1.44
CA CYS A 7 1.11 -11.07 0.50
C CYS A 7 2.14 -10.44 -0.42
N TYR A 8 1.92 -10.52 -1.73
CA TYR A 8 2.89 -9.99 -2.69
C TYR A 8 3.06 -8.47 -2.59
N HIS A 9 2.03 -7.75 -2.15
CA HIS A 9 2.10 -6.30 -1.97
C HIS A 9 2.77 -5.92 -0.66
N CYS A 10 2.20 -6.34 0.48
CA CYS A 10 2.59 -5.84 1.80
C CYS A 10 3.38 -6.79 2.70
N GLY A 11 3.62 -8.02 2.26
CA GLY A 11 4.37 -9.02 3.02
C GLY A 11 3.61 -9.67 4.19
N LEU A 12 2.43 -9.17 4.58
CA LEU A 12 1.60 -9.79 5.62
C LEU A 12 1.09 -11.18 5.19
N PRO A 13 0.81 -12.11 6.13
CA PRO A 13 0.27 -13.43 5.81
C PRO A 13 -1.02 -13.36 4.99
N VAL A 14 -1.08 -14.11 3.89
CA VAL A 14 -2.33 -14.34 3.15
C VAL A 14 -3.21 -15.27 3.98
N PRO A 15 -4.44 -14.85 4.37
CA PRO A 15 -5.36 -15.72 5.09
C PRO A 15 -5.72 -16.97 4.28
N ALA A 16 -5.89 -18.10 4.97
CA ALA A 16 -6.36 -19.32 4.32
C ALA A 16 -7.73 -19.06 3.65
N GLY A 17 -7.84 -19.43 2.37
CA GLY A 17 -9.06 -19.18 1.58
C GLY A 17 -9.21 -17.74 1.07
N SER A 18 -8.17 -16.90 1.16
CA SER A 18 -8.17 -15.60 0.49
C SER A 18 -8.44 -15.76 -1.00
N ALA A 19 -9.39 -14.98 -1.52
CA ALA A 19 -9.73 -14.94 -2.94
C ALA A 19 -9.01 -13.81 -3.70
N TYR A 20 -8.17 -13.03 -3.02
CA TYR A 20 -7.57 -11.84 -3.60
C TYR A 20 -6.29 -12.16 -4.36
N HIS A 21 -6.28 -11.79 -5.63
CA HIS A 21 -5.16 -12.00 -6.54
C HIS A 21 -5.00 -10.82 -7.50
N ALA A 22 -3.78 -10.55 -7.95
CA ALA A 22 -3.51 -9.59 -9.02
C ALA A 22 -2.44 -10.14 -9.96
N ARG A 23 -2.56 -9.82 -11.26
CA ARG A 23 -1.53 -10.15 -12.24
C ARG A 23 -0.47 -9.06 -12.23
N VAL A 24 0.74 -9.41 -11.83
CA VAL A 24 1.88 -8.48 -11.70
C VAL A 24 3.12 -9.13 -12.30
N LEU A 25 3.82 -8.43 -13.20
CA LEU A 25 4.94 -8.97 -13.97
C LEU A 25 4.57 -10.29 -14.66
N ASP A 26 3.41 -10.28 -15.32
CA ASP A 26 2.77 -11.42 -16.00
C ASP A 26 2.40 -12.65 -15.14
N GLU A 27 2.75 -12.66 -13.85
CA GLU A 27 2.46 -13.75 -12.92
C GLU A 27 1.24 -13.44 -12.03
N GLN A 28 0.47 -14.48 -11.67
CA GLN A 28 -0.58 -14.34 -10.67
C GLN A 28 0.00 -14.32 -9.26
N ARG A 29 -0.33 -13.27 -8.50
CA ARG A 29 0.22 -13.02 -7.17
C ARG A 29 -0.89 -13.02 -6.11
N ALA A 30 -0.67 -13.74 -5.01
CA ALA A 30 -1.61 -13.82 -3.89
C ALA A 30 -1.53 -12.58 -2.99
N LEU A 31 -2.68 -12.15 -2.47
CA LEU A 31 -2.82 -10.93 -1.68
C LEU A 31 -3.66 -11.18 -0.42
N CYS A 32 -3.40 -10.42 0.64
CA CYS A 32 -4.05 -10.64 1.94
C CYS A 32 -5.43 -10.00 2.07
N CYS A 33 -5.77 -9.00 1.27
CA CYS A 33 -7.01 -8.21 1.43
C CYS A 33 -7.38 -7.47 0.12
N PRO A 34 -8.61 -6.94 -0.02
CA PRO A 34 -9.02 -6.24 -1.24
C PRO A 34 -8.27 -4.93 -1.45
N GLY A 35 -7.79 -4.27 -0.38
CA GLY A 35 -6.95 -3.07 -0.49
C GLY A 35 -5.61 -3.35 -1.17
N CYS A 36 -4.95 -4.45 -0.82
CA CYS A 36 -3.71 -4.86 -1.48
C CYS A 36 -3.93 -5.21 -2.95
N GLN A 37 -5.11 -5.73 -3.31
CA GLN A 37 -5.48 -5.99 -4.70
C GLN A 37 -5.71 -4.70 -5.48
N ALA A 38 -6.51 -3.78 -4.94
CA ALA A 38 -6.75 -2.50 -5.58
C ALA A 38 -5.46 -1.72 -5.84
N VAL A 39 -4.53 -1.70 -4.87
CA VAL A 39 -3.24 -1.02 -5.06
C VAL A 39 -2.36 -1.73 -6.09
N ALA A 40 -2.26 -3.06 -6.04
CA ALA A 40 -1.46 -3.81 -7.02
C ALA A 40 -2.00 -3.63 -8.45
N GLU A 41 -3.32 -3.70 -8.62
CA GLU A 41 -3.98 -3.47 -9.91
C GLU A 41 -3.80 -2.02 -10.40
N ALA A 42 -3.89 -1.02 -9.51
CA ALA A 42 -3.64 0.37 -9.86
C ALA A 42 -2.18 0.62 -10.31
N ILE A 43 -1.20 0.00 -9.65
CA ILE A 43 0.21 0.07 -10.06
C ILE A 43 0.39 -0.52 -11.47
N VAL A 44 -0.20 -1.68 -11.71
CA VAL A 44 -0.15 -2.37 -13.02
C VAL A 44 -0.81 -1.53 -14.11
N GLN A 45 -2.04 -1.07 -13.88
CA GLN A 45 -2.79 -0.25 -14.83
C GLN A 45 -2.13 1.10 -15.11
N GLY A 46 -1.40 1.65 -14.14
CA GLY A 46 -0.60 2.86 -14.30
C GLY A 46 0.70 2.68 -15.07
N GLY A 47 1.05 1.46 -15.49
CA GLY A 47 2.35 1.18 -16.12
C GLY A 47 3.53 1.30 -15.16
N LEU A 48 3.28 1.22 -13.85
CA LEU A 48 4.26 1.39 -12.78
C LEU A 48 4.78 0.06 -12.23
N GLU A 49 4.64 -1.04 -12.98
CA GLU A 49 5.08 -2.38 -12.55
C GLU A 49 6.58 -2.48 -12.24
N SER A 50 7.38 -1.55 -12.78
CA SER A 50 8.79 -1.38 -12.42
C SER A 50 9.00 -1.14 -10.92
N TYR A 51 7.98 -0.65 -10.20
CA TYR A 51 7.95 -0.61 -8.74
C TYR A 51 8.30 -1.97 -8.12
N TYR A 52 7.70 -3.06 -8.63
CA TYR A 52 7.90 -4.41 -8.09
C TYR A 52 9.28 -4.99 -8.41
N LEU A 53 9.95 -4.49 -9.46
CA LEU A 53 11.32 -4.88 -9.83
C LEU A 53 12.37 -4.19 -8.97
N HIS A 54 12.13 -2.94 -8.58
CA HIS A 54 13.14 -2.10 -7.91
C HIS A 54 12.88 -1.88 -6.42
N ARG A 55 11.74 -2.33 -5.88
CA ARG A 55 11.46 -2.21 -4.45
C ARG A 55 12.49 -2.99 -3.63
N SER A 56 13.04 -2.34 -2.61
CA SER A 56 13.93 -2.97 -1.63
C SER A 56 13.18 -3.92 -0.71
N ASP A 57 11.96 -3.52 -0.32
CA ASP A 57 11.11 -4.22 0.64
C ASP A 57 9.65 -4.23 0.18
N ALA A 58 8.85 -5.13 0.77
CA ALA A 58 7.41 -5.14 0.61
C ALA A 58 6.79 -3.86 1.18
N SER A 59 5.65 -3.42 0.63
CA SER A 59 4.97 -2.21 1.10
C SER A 59 4.50 -2.40 2.54
N VAL A 60 5.08 -1.68 3.49
CA VAL A 60 4.68 -1.85 4.90
C VAL A 60 3.29 -1.26 5.10
N ASN A 61 2.43 -1.97 5.85
CA ASN A 61 1.14 -1.41 6.27
C ASN A 61 1.41 -0.19 7.17
N PRO A 62 0.88 1.00 6.85
CA PRO A 62 1.09 2.22 7.65
C PRO A 62 0.67 2.06 9.12
N GLY A 63 -0.29 1.19 9.42
CA GLY A 63 -0.73 0.90 10.78
C GLY A 63 0.29 0.14 11.65
N ALA A 64 1.43 -0.28 11.09
CA ALA A 64 2.50 -0.97 11.81
C ALA A 64 3.63 -0.06 12.29
N LEU A 65 3.49 1.26 12.18
CA LEU A 65 4.51 2.21 12.64
C LEU A 65 4.57 2.29 14.18
N PRO A 66 5.76 2.41 14.77
CA PRO A 66 5.91 2.72 16.19
C PRO A 66 5.15 4.00 16.57
N GLN A 67 4.52 4.01 17.76
CA GLN A 67 3.70 5.14 18.20
C GLN A 67 4.44 6.49 18.15
N ALA A 68 5.70 6.53 18.56
CA ALA A 68 6.52 7.75 18.50
C ALA A 68 6.66 8.31 17.08
N LEU A 69 6.79 7.44 16.06
CA LEU A 69 6.84 7.84 14.66
C LEU A 69 5.47 8.35 14.19
N THR A 70 4.38 7.70 14.61
CA THR A 70 3.02 8.17 14.30
C THR A 70 2.75 9.55 14.88
N GLU A 71 3.18 9.82 16.12
CA GLU A 71 3.05 11.12 16.78
C GLU A 71 3.89 12.20 16.09
N GLU A 72 5.09 11.88 15.63
CA GLU A 72 5.93 12.78 14.84
C GLU A 72 5.30 13.09 13.48
N LEU A 73 4.79 12.08 12.78
CA LEU A 73 4.12 12.25 11.48
C LEU A 73 2.86 13.11 11.59
N ALA A 74 2.12 13.02 12.69
CA ALA A 74 0.93 13.85 12.93
C ALA A 74 1.23 15.36 12.96
N LEU A 75 2.49 15.77 13.19
CA LEU A 75 2.88 17.17 13.08
C LEU A 75 2.77 17.71 11.64
N TYR A 76 3.00 16.85 10.64
CA TYR A 76 2.86 17.20 9.22
C TYR A 76 1.40 17.26 8.76
N ASP A 77 0.48 16.66 9.53
CA ASP A 77 -0.96 16.74 9.30
C ASP A 77 -1.61 18.01 9.87
N ARG A 78 -0.82 18.85 10.54
CA ARG A 78 -1.31 20.14 11.03
C ARG A 78 -1.65 21.09 9.88
N LYS A 79 -2.83 21.71 9.97
CA LYS A 79 -3.34 22.64 8.95
C LYS A 79 -2.39 23.80 8.66
N ASP A 80 -1.75 24.37 9.68
CA ASP A 80 -0.81 25.49 9.51
C ASP A 80 0.49 25.07 8.83
N VAL A 81 0.89 23.81 8.95
CA VAL A 81 2.04 23.23 8.24
C VAL A 81 1.68 22.92 6.79
N GLN A 82 0.47 22.39 6.51
CA GLN A 82 0.04 22.02 5.16
C GLN A 82 -0.37 23.20 4.28
N GLN A 83 -0.96 24.24 4.87
CA GLN A 83 -1.57 25.38 4.14
C GLN A 83 -0.68 26.00 3.05
N PRO A 84 0.64 26.20 3.24
CA PRO A 84 1.50 26.77 2.21
C PRO A 84 1.74 25.86 0.99
N PHE A 85 1.53 24.54 1.14
CA PHE A 85 1.93 23.53 0.16
C PHE A 85 0.76 22.84 -0.54
N VAL A 86 -0.42 22.78 0.10
CA VAL A 86 -1.60 22.11 -0.45
C VAL A 86 -2.51 23.11 -1.16
N ARG A 87 -2.82 22.85 -2.44
CA ARG A 87 -3.84 23.57 -3.21
C ARG A 87 -4.96 22.59 -3.56
N HIS A 88 -6.19 22.93 -3.21
CA HIS A 88 -7.35 22.15 -3.61
C HIS A 88 -7.85 22.65 -4.97
N GLU A 89 -7.60 21.88 -6.03
CA GLU A 89 -8.16 22.12 -7.35
C GLU A 89 -9.27 21.09 -7.64
N GLY A 90 -10.50 21.58 -7.88
CA GLY A 90 -11.67 20.74 -8.21
C GLY A 90 -12.60 20.38 -7.04
N LYS A 91 -13.82 19.93 -7.37
CA LYS A 91 -14.93 19.62 -6.43
C LYS A 91 -14.84 18.24 -5.73
N LEU A 92 -13.65 17.66 -5.57
CA LEU A 92 -13.46 16.34 -4.97
C LEU A 92 -12.55 16.41 -3.74
N ALA A 93 -12.78 17.38 -2.87
CA ALA A 93 -12.17 17.43 -1.56
C ALA A 93 -13.27 17.70 -0.54
N ASN A 94 -13.85 16.63 0.02
CA ASN A 94 -14.62 16.63 1.26
C ASN A 94 -14.16 15.45 2.10
#